data_AF-A0A4S4E8L4-F1
#
_entry.id   AF-A0A4S4E8L4-F1
#
_cell.length_a   1.000
_cell.length_b   1.000
_cell.length_c   1.000
_cell.angle_alpha   90.00
_cell.angle_beta   90.00
_cell.angle_gamma   90.00
#
_symmetry.space_group_name_H-M   'P 1'
#
loop_
_entity.id
_entity.type
_entity.pdbx_description
1 polymer ?
#
loop_
_entity_poly.entity_id
_entity_poly.type
_entity_poly.pdbx_seq_one_letter_code
_entity_poly.pdbx_strand_id
1 'polypeptide(L)'
;MSSSAKALEPAFQGAGQRLGTEIWRIENFQPVPLPKSDYGKFYLGDSYIVLQTSPGKGGAYLYDIHFWLGKDTSQDEAGAAAIKTVELDAILGGRAVQHRELQGHESDKFLSYFKPCIIPLEGGVASGFKKPEEEEFEIRLYVCKGKRVVRLKQVPFSRSSLNHDDVFILDTKDKIFQFNGANSNIQERAKALEVIQYLKDKYHEGMCDVAIVDDGKLQAESDSGEFWVIFGGFAPISKKVASEEDVMLEKTPPRLYRNYDYIAFCIYA
;
A
#
# COMPACT_ATOMS: atom_id res chain seq x y z
N MET A 1 1.97 -41.55 16.70
CA MET A 1 0.68 -40.94 16.30
C MET A 1 0.94 -40.17 15.03
N SER A 2 0.53 -40.73 13.89
CA SER A 2 0.76 -40.20 12.54
C SER A 2 0.10 -38.84 12.40
N SER A 3 0.90 -37.80 12.16
CA SER A 3 0.40 -36.47 11.79
C SER A 3 -0.40 -36.63 10.50
N SER A 4 -1.71 -36.40 10.60
CA SER A 4 -2.57 -36.25 9.43
C SER A 4 -1.96 -35.16 8.57
N ALA A 5 -1.61 -35.49 7.32
CA ALA A 5 -1.25 -34.51 6.32
C ALA A 5 -2.46 -33.58 6.19
N LYS A 6 -2.38 -32.38 6.80
CA LYS A 6 -3.30 -31.29 6.48
C LYS A 6 -3.29 -31.20 4.96
N ALA A 7 -4.46 -31.36 4.34
CA ALA A 7 -4.60 -31.14 2.91
C ALA A 7 -3.91 -29.80 2.60
N LEU A 8 -2.92 -29.85 1.70
CA LEU A 8 -2.17 -28.68 1.31
C LEU A 8 -3.19 -27.64 0.83
N GLU A 9 -3.16 -26.43 1.39
CA GLU A 9 -4.00 -25.34 0.92
C GLU A 9 -3.77 -25.18 -0.60
N PRO A 10 -4.77 -25.45 -1.46
CA PRO A 10 -4.54 -25.54 -2.91
C PRO A 10 -3.96 -24.25 -3.49
N ALA A 11 -4.30 -23.11 -2.90
CA ALA A 11 -3.80 -21.80 -3.33
C ALA A 11 -2.28 -21.63 -3.17
N PHE A 12 -1.64 -22.38 -2.27
CA PHE A 12 -0.19 -22.34 -2.04
C PHE A 12 0.57 -23.41 -2.82
N GLN A 13 -0.12 -24.19 -3.65
CA GLN A 13 0.54 -25.19 -4.48
C GLN A 13 1.55 -24.51 -5.42
N GLY A 14 2.82 -24.88 -5.27
CA GLY A 14 3.91 -24.31 -6.09
C GLY A 14 4.47 -22.97 -5.58
N ALA A 15 3.97 -22.45 -4.46
CA ALA A 15 4.49 -21.22 -3.87
C ALA A 15 5.99 -21.33 -3.54
N GLY A 16 6.74 -20.27 -3.83
CA GLY A 16 8.17 -20.19 -3.50
C GLY A 16 9.10 -21.08 -4.33
N GLN A 17 8.63 -21.60 -5.48
CA GLN A 17 9.46 -22.39 -6.40
C GLN A 17 10.29 -21.54 -7.37
N ARG A 18 9.96 -20.25 -7.51
CA ARG A 18 10.61 -19.29 -8.41
C ARG A 18 10.92 -17.98 -7.70
N LEU A 19 11.94 -17.28 -8.19
CA LEU A 19 12.26 -15.94 -7.70
C LEU A 19 11.12 -14.97 -8.01
N GLY A 20 10.88 -14.04 -7.09
CA GLY A 20 9.90 -12.97 -7.23
C GLY A 20 8.86 -12.95 -6.13
N THR A 21 7.85 -12.11 -6.35
CA THR A 21 6.74 -11.88 -5.42
C THR A 21 5.53 -12.71 -5.83
N GLU A 22 4.87 -13.32 -4.86
CA GLU A 22 3.57 -13.99 -5.02
C GLU A 22 2.62 -13.43 -3.97
N ILE A 23 1.39 -13.09 -4.36
CA ILE A 23 0.43 -12.38 -3.50
C ILE A 23 -0.89 -13.12 -3.51
N TRP A 24 -1.48 -13.28 -2.33
CA TRP A 24 -2.83 -13.78 -2.11
C TRP A 24 -3.63 -12.76 -1.33
N ARG A 25 -4.90 -12.61 -1.69
CA ARG A 25 -5.89 -11.88 -0.91
C ARG A 25 -6.70 -12.87 -0.08
N ILE A 26 -7.02 -12.54 1.16
CA ILE A 26 -7.93 -13.35 1.97
C ILE A 26 -9.36 -13.02 1.53
N GLU A 27 -10.07 -14.02 1.02
CA GLU A 27 -11.49 -13.91 0.68
C GLU A 27 -12.23 -15.05 1.38
N ASN A 28 -13.22 -14.73 2.22
CA ASN A 28 -13.99 -15.74 2.98
C ASN A 28 -13.09 -16.77 3.69
N PHE A 29 -12.06 -16.28 4.39
CA PHE A 29 -11.05 -17.08 5.12
C PHE A 29 -10.11 -17.94 4.28
N GLN A 30 -10.15 -17.82 2.95
CA GLN A 30 -9.27 -18.57 2.05
C GLN A 30 -8.32 -17.64 1.31
N PRO A 31 -7.05 -18.04 1.11
CA PRO A 31 -6.13 -17.30 0.26
C PRO A 31 -6.49 -17.48 -1.22
N VAL A 32 -6.72 -16.37 -1.92
CA VAL A 32 -6.99 -16.34 -3.36
C VAL A 32 -5.82 -15.65 -4.07
N PRO A 33 -5.15 -16.30 -5.05
CA PRO A 33 -4.00 -15.71 -5.72
C PRO A 33 -4.40 -14.46 -6.51
N LEU A 34 -3.64 -13.39 -6.34
CA LEU A 34 -3.89 -12.12 -7.01
C LEU A 34 -3.23 -12.13 -8.41
N PRO A 35 -3.88 -11.62 -9.46
CA PRO A 35 -3.24 -11.44 -10.75
C PRO A 35 -2.12 -10.40 -10.68
N LYS A 36 -1.03 -10.60 -11.43
CA LYS A 36 0.14 -9.70 -11.42
C LYS A 36 -0.18 -8.25 -11.76
N SER A 37 -1.22 -8.00 -12.55
CA SER A 37 -1.68 -6.65 -12.90
C SER A 37 -2.19 -5.85 -11.69
N ASP A 38 -2.63 -6.54 -10.64
CA ASP A 38 -3.13 -5.95 -9.40
C ASP A 38 -2.08 -5.90 -8.29
N TYR A 39 -0.83 -6.32 -8.54
CA TYR A 39 0.23 -6.20 -7.54
C TYR A 39 0.47 -4.73 -7.19
N GLY A 40 0.59 -4.47 -5.88
CA GLY A 40 0.69 -3.12 -5.34
C GLY A 40 -0.66 -2.45 -5.07
N LYS A 41 -1.79 -3.04 -5.48
CA LYS A 41 -3.13 -2.55 -5.11
C LYS A 41 -3.60 -3.29 -3.85
N PHE A 42 -3.89 -2.54 -2.79
CA PHE A 42 -4.33 -3.12 -1.51
C PHE A 42 -5.62 -2.47 -1.07
N TYR A 43 -6.67 -3.27 -0.91
CA TYR A 43 -7.95 -2.79 -0.41
C TYR A 43 -7.91 -2.59 1.11
N LEU A 44 -8.41 -1.44 1.59
CA LEU A 44 -8.44 -1.06 3.00
C LEU A 44 -9.20 -2.07 3.87
N GLY A 45 -10.27 -2.66 3.32
CA GLY A 45 -11.13 -3.62 4.01
C GLY A 45 -10.63 -5.07 3.97
N ASP A 46 -9.50 -5.35 3.34
CA ASP A 46 -9.03 -6.71 3.10
C ASP A 46 -7.68 -7.01 3.78
N SER A 47 -7.40 -8.31 3.94
CA SER A 47 -6.10 -8.82 4.40
C SER A 47 -5.37 -9.57 3.28
N TYR A 48 -4.04 -9.50 3.25
CA TYR A 48 -3.22 -10.06 2.19
C TYR A 48 -2.03 -10.86 2.72
N ILE A 49 -1.57 -11.82 1.94
CA ILE A 49 -0.31 -12.55 2.16
C ILE A 49 0.59 -12.30 0.97
N VAL A 50 1.82 -11.86 1.22
CA VAL A 50 2.84 -11.56 0.23
C VAL A 50 4.07 -12.42 0.52
N LEU A 51 4.38 -13.34 -0.37
CA LEU A 51 5.60 -14.13 -0.34
C LEU A 51 6.64 -13.50 -1.27
N GLN A 52 7.78 -13.11 -0.71
CA GLN A 52 8.95 -12.74 -1.48
C GLN A 52 9.96 -13.89 -1.47
N THR A 53 10.28 -14.40 -2.66
CA THR A 53 11.32 -15.42 -2.86
C THR A 53 12.57 -14.79 -3.46
N SER A 54 13.68 -14.83 -2.72
CA SER A 54 14.94 -14.20 -3.09
C SER A 54 16.08 -15.23 -3.19
N PRO A 55 17.12 -14.97 -3.99
CA PRO A 55 18.27 -15.87 -4.06
C PRO A 55 19.02 -15.86 -2.73
N GLY A 56 19.29 -17.05 -2.20
CA GLY A 56 20.11 -17.30 -1.03
C GLY A 56 21.50 -17.81 -1.38
N LYS A 57 22.30 -18.12 -0.35
CA LYS A 57 23.63 -18.70 -0.53
C LYS A 57 23.51 -20.14 -1.01
N GLY A 58 24.43 -20.56 -1.89
CA GLY A 58 24.53 -21.96 -2.34
C GLY A 58 23.34 -22.44 -3.17
N GLY A 59 22.62 -21.55 -3.85
CA GLY A 59 21.46 -21.90 -4.68
C GLY A 59 20.17 -22.17 -3.90
N ALA A 60 20.18 -22.01 -2.57
CA ALA A 60 18.97 -22.03 -1.77
C ALA A 60 18.13 -20.77 -1.99
N TYR A 61 16.83 -20.85 -1.74
CA TYR A 61 15.95 -19.68 -1.69
C TYR A 61 15.82 -19.15 -0.26
N LEU A 62 15.67 -17.83 -0.16
CA LEU A 62 15.25 -17.13 1.05
C LEU A 62 13.78 -16.72 0.90
N TYR A 63 13.01 -16.90 1.96
CA TYR A 63 11.59 -16.62 1.98
C TYR A 63 11.26 -15.58 3.03
N ASP A 64 10.56 -14.54 2.62
CA ASP A 64 9.92 -13.57 3.50
C ASP A 64 8.42 -13.61 3.24
N ILE A 65 7.64 -13.96 4.26
CA ILE A 65 6.17 -13.91 4.19
C ILE A 65 5.72 -12.68 4.96
N HIS A 66 5.01 -11.81 4.30
CA HIS A 66 4.40 -10.63 4.90
C HIS A 66 2.88 -10.83 4.91
N PHE A 67 2.22 -10.67 6.04
CA PHE A 67 0.78 -10.53 6.07
C PHE A 67 0.42 -9.08 6.31
N TRP A 68 -0.22 -8.48 5.32
CA TRP A 68 -0.62 -7.08 5.33
C TRP A 68 -2.08 -6.98 5.76
N LEU A 69 -2.35 -6.10 6.72
CA LEU A 69 -3.67 -5.88 7.29
C LEU A 69 -4.15 -4.47 6.92
N GLY A 70 -5.24 -4.42 6.17
CA GLY A 70 -5.92 -3.18 5.85
C GLY A 70 -6.50 -2.53 7.11
N LYS A 71 -6.60 -1.20 7.10
CA LYS A 71 -7.10 -0.44 8.25
C LYS A 71 -8.52 -0.85 8.64
N ASP A 72 -9.34 -1.21 7.67
CA ASP A 72 -10.75 -1.55 7.83
C ASP A 72 -11.00 -3.06 7.70
N THR A 73 -9.94 -3.89 7.68
CA THR A 73 -10.08 -5.35 7.62
C THR A 73 -10.72 -5.90 8.88
N SER A 74 -11.57 -6.91 8.72
CA SER A 74 -12.26 -7.52 9.86
C SER A 74 -11.32 -8.40 10.69
N GLN A 75 -11.62 -8.57 11.97
CA GLN A 75 -10.76 -9.31 12.91
C GLN A 75 -10.53 -10.77 12.49
N ASP A 76 -11.56 -11.37 11.92
CA ASP A 76 -11.59 -12.74 11.45
C ASP A 76 -10.79 -12.92 10.14
N GLU A 77 -10.81 -11.95 9.22
CA GLU A 77 -9.92 -11.92 8.04
C GLU A 77 -8.46 -11.71 8.43
N ALA A 78 -8.18 -10.78 9.34
CA ALA A 78 -6.84 -10.57 9.89
C ALA A 78 -6.30 -11.84 10.58
N GLY A 79 -7.15 -12.52 11.36
CA GLY A 79 -6.84 -13.79 11.97
C GLY A 79 -6.56 -14.89 10.94
N ALA A 80 -7.35 -14.96 9.87
CA ALA A 80 -7.12 -15.91 8.79
C ALA A 80 -5.81 -15.64 8.06
N ALA A 81 -5.46 -14.38 7.77
CA ALA A 81 -4.16 -14.03 7.18
C ALA A 81 -2.98 -14.51 8.04
N ALA A 82 -3.06 -14.32 9.36
CA ALA A 82 -2.03 -14.79 10.29
C ALA A 82 -1.92 -16.32 10.31
N ILE A 83 -3.05 -17.05 10.37
CA ILE A 83 -3.06 -18.52 10.34
C ILE A 83 -2.49 -19.04 9.01
N LYS A 84 -2.95 -18.48 7.89
CA LYS A 84 -2.52 -18.90 6.55
C LYS A 84 -1.04 -18.61 6.28
N THR A 85 -0.49 -17.56 6.91
CA THR A 85 0.96 -17.29 6.89
C THR A 85 1.75 -18.41 7.55
N VAL A 86 1.29 -18.93 8.69
CA VAL A 86 1.92 -20.08 9.37
C VAL A 86 1.81 -21.35 8.54
N GLU A 87 0.65 -21.58 7.88
CA GLU A 87 0.47 -22.72 6.98
C GLU A 87 1.42 -22.65 5.78
N LEU A 88 1.58 -21.46 5.18
CA LEU A 88 2.53 -21.24 4.08
C LEU A 88 3.98 -21.48 4.52
N ASP A 89 4.39 -20.99 5.69
CA ASP A 89 5.73 -21.24 6.22
C ASP A 89 5.98 -22.75 6.44
N ALA A 90 4.99 -23.48 6.96
CA ALA A 90 5.08 -24.93 7.09
C ALA A 90 5.30 -25.64 5.74
N ILE A 91 4.63 -25.17 4.67
CA ILE A 91 4.84 -25.68 3.30
C ILE A 91 6.27 -25.39 2.80
N LEU A 92 6.84 -24.25 3.17
CA LEU A 92 8.22 -23.85 2.82
C LEU A 92 9.30 -24.50 3.72
N GLY A 93 8.87 -25.35 4.66
CA GLY A 93 9.72 -26.10 5.58
C GLY A 93 10.12 -25.36 6.85
N GLY A 94 9.35 -24.35 7.28
CA GLY A 94 9.62 -23.57 8.48
C GLY A 94 10.85 -22.67 8.37
N ARG A 95 11.16 -22.22 7.15
CA ARG A 95 12.37 -21.44 6.82
C ARG A 95 12.08 -19.99 6.50
N ALA A 96 10.81 -19.59 6.44
CA ALA A 96 10.45 -18.24 6.09
C ALA A 96 10.53 -17.31 7.30
N VAL A 97 10.91 -16.05 7.05
CA VAL A 97 10.75 -14.98 8.04
C VAL A 97 9.35 -14.40 7.87
N GLN A 98 8.59 -14.36 8.96
CA GLN A 98 7.21 -13.85 8.96
C GLN A 98 7.19 -12.40 9.43
N HIS A 99 6.53 -11.51 8.68
CA HIS A 99 6.41 -10.08 8.96
C HIS A 99 4.93 -9.69 9.06
N ARG A 100 4.58 -8.93 10.10
CA ARG A 100 3.26 -8.31 10.22
C ARG A 100 3.34 -6.88 9.66
N GLU A 101 2.57 -6.60 8.62
CA GLU A 101 2.53 -5.30 7.97
C GLU A 101 1.17 -4.64 8.25
N LEU A 102 1.18 -3.48 8.88
CA LEU A 102 -0.04 -2.69 9.10
C LEU A 102 -0.11 -1.58 8.07
N GLN A 103 -1.31 -1.33 7.53
CA GLN A 103 -1.51 -0.21 6.61
C GLN A 103 -0.97 1.11 7.18
N GLY A 104 -0.15 1.80 6.40
CA GLY A 104 0.49 3.07 6.79
C GLY A 104 1.73 2.94 7.67
N HIS A 105 2.00 1.74 8.20
CA HIS A 105 3.15 1.41 9.05
C HIS A 105 3.98 0.26 8.48
N GLU A 106 3.91 0.04 7.16
CA GLU A 106 4.63 -1.03 6.49
C GLU A 106 6.14 -0.85 6.59
N SER A 107 6.86 -1.97 6.69
CA SER A 107 8.32 -2.01 6.70
C SER A 107 8.91 -1.52 5.38
N ASP A 108 10.08 -0.88 5.44
CA ASP A 108 10.86 -0.49 4.25
C ASP A 108 11.12 -1.71 3.33
N LYS A 109 11.25 -2.90 3.93
CA LYS A 109 11.46 -4.15 3.20
C LYS A 109 10.23 -4.53 2.37
N PHE A 110 9.04 -4.55 2.97
CA PHE A 110 7.78 -4.80 2.25
C PHE A 110 7.57 -3.80 1.13
N LEU A 111 7.72 -2.51 1.44
CA LEU A 111 7.53 -1.42 0.48
C LEU A 111 8.50 -1.52 -0.71
N SER A 112 9.71 -2.07 -0.51
CA SER A 112 10.70 -2.23 -1.58
C SER A 112 10.29 -3.16 -2.72
N TYR A 113 9.29 -4.04 -2.50
CA TYR A 113 8.79 -4.97 -3.50
C TYR A 113 7.88 -4.29 -4.53
N PHE A 114 7.27 -3.16 -4.16
CA PHE A 114 6.26 -2.47 -4.95
C PHE A 114 6.83 -1.16 -5.48
N LYS A 115 7.29 -1.18 -6.73
CA LYS A 115 7.81 0.01 -7.40
C LYS A 115 6.78 0.54 -8.41
N PRO A 116 6.52 1.86 -8.43
CA PRO A 116 7.10 2.90 -7.58
C PRO A 116 6.45 3.03 -6.20
N CYS A 117 5.23 2.51 -6.02
CA CYS A 117 4.48 2.63 -4.77
C CYS A 117 3.45 1.50 -4.59
N ILE A 118 2.87 1.45 -3.39
CA ILE A 118 1.59 0.79 -3.12
C ILE A 118 0.44 1.79 -3.33
N ILE A 119 -0.70 1.29 -3.79
CA ILE A 119 -1.94 2.05 -3.99
C ILE A 119 -2.98 1.47 -3.04
N PRO A 120 -3.35 2.18 -1.97
CA PRO A 120 -4.49 1.80 -1.16
C PRO A 120 -5.79 2.10 -1.91
N LEU A 121 -6.72 1.17 -1.86
CA LEU A 121 -8.04 1.26 -2.49
C LEU A 121 -9.13 1.13 -1.43
N GLU A 122 -10.16 1.96 -1.51
CA GLU A 122 -11.32 1.84 -0.61
C GLU A 122 -12.13 0.58 -0.92
N GLY A 123 -12.86 0.08 0.09
CA GLY A 123 -13.66 -1.15 -0.02
C GLY A 123 -12.87 -2.42 0.25
N GLY A 124 -13.37 -3.54 -0.27
CA GLY A 124 -12.90 -4.89 -0.02
C GLY A 124 -13.95 -5.96 -0.35
N VAL A 125 -13.65 -7.21 -0.04
CA VAL A 125 -14.51 -8.38 -0.29
C VAL A 125 -15.84 -8.24 0.42
N ALA A 126 -15.84 -7.82 1.70
CA ALA A 126 -17.06 -7.66 2.50
C ALA A 126 -18.01 -6.58 1.94
N SER A 127 -17.48 -5.52 1.33
CA SER A 127 -18.27 -4.49 0.66
C SER A 127 -18.81 -4.91 -0.72
N GLY A 128 -18.49 -6.14 -1.18
CA GLY A 128 -18.98 -6.66 -2.45
C GLY A 128 -18.24 -6.16 -3.69
N PHE A 129 -17.11 -5.46 -3.54
CA PHE A 129 -16.26 -5.06 -4.66
C PHE A 129 -15.53 -6.27 -5.26
N LYS A 130 -16.24 -7.02 -6.10
CA LYS A 130 -15.66 -7.83 -7.16
C LYS A 130 -15.68 -6.95 -8.40
N LYS A 131 -14.49 -6.55 -8.89
CA LYS A 131 -14.26 -5.71 -10.09
C LYS A 131 -15.52 -5.57 -10.96
N PRO A 132 -16.20 -4.41 -10.96
CA PRO A 132 -17.32 -4.18 -11.84
C PRO A 132 -16.85 -3.60 -13.18
N GLU A 133 -17.65 -3.91 -14.20
CA GLU A 133 -18.02 -3.12 -15.39
C GLU A 133 -17.33 -1.76 -15.57
N GLU A 134 -16.89 -1.47 -16.81
CA GLU A 134 -16.34 -0.19 -17.32
C GLU A 134 -16.63 1.01 -16.40
N GLU A 135 -15.78 1.23 -15.39
CA GLU A 135 -15.98 2.30 -14.42
C GLU A 135 -15.85 3.64 -15.15
N GLU A 136 -16.86 4.49 -15.03
CA GLU A 136 -16.72 5.91 -15.36
C GLU A 136 -15.52 6.45 -14.58
N PHE A 137 -14.64 7.18 -15.27
CA PHE A 137 -13.44 7.71 -14.64
C PHE A 137 -13.82 8.60 -13.45
N GLU A 138 -13.40 8.20 -12.25
CA GLU A 138 -13.57 8.99 -11.03
C GLU A 138 -12.33 9.85 -10.76
N ILE A 139 -12.55 11.11 -10.40
CA ILE A 139 -11.47 11.99 -9.96
C ILE A 139 -10.97 11.51 -8.59
N ARG A 140 -9.66 11.24 -8.48
CA ARG A 140 -9.05 10.75 -7.25
C ARG A 140 -7.97 11.71 -6.78
N LEU A 141 -7.98 12.02 -5.48
CA LEU A 141 -6.96 12.83 -4.84
C LEU A 141 -6.13 11.95 -3.93
N TYR A 142 -4.81 12.00 -4.11
CA TYR A 142 -3.86 11.27 -3.29
C TYR A 142 -2.92 12.22 -2.57
N VAL A 143 -2.57 11.87 -1.33
CA VAL A 143 -1.42 12.44 -0.64
C VAL A 143 -0.23 11.50 -0.76
N CYS A 144 0.93 12.04 -1.12
CA CYS A 144 2.20 11.34 -1.19
C CYS A 144 3.02 11.65 0.05
N LYS A 145 3.35 10.62 0.83
CA LYS A 145 4.24 10.75 2.00
C LYS A 145 5.40 9.77 1.90
N GLY A 146 6.58 10.19 2.34
CA GLY A 146 7.73 9.30 2.53
C GLY A 146 8.94 9.65 1.65
N LYS A 147 10.13 9.68 2.27
CA LYS A 147 11.38 10.12 1.63
C LYS A 147 12.09 9.05 0.80
N ARG A 148 11.90 7.77 1.14
CA ARG A 148 12.61 6.63 0.50
C ARG A 148 11.69 5.82 -0.39
N VAL A 149 10.56 5.39 0.17
CA VAL A 149 9.45 4.79 -0.57
C VAL A 149 8.23 5.65 -0.32
N VAL A 150 7.51 5.98 -1.39
CA VAL A 150 6.29 6.79 -1.31
C VAL A 150 5.12 5.91 -0.96
N ARG A 151 4.41 6.31 0.10
CA ARG A 151 3.08 5.84 0.41
C ARG A 151 2.10 6.79 -0.26
N LEU A 152 1.30 6.24 -1.16
CA LEU A 152 0.11 6.91 -1.64
C LEU A 152 -1.00 6.68 -0.64
N LYS A 153 -1.80 7.70 -0.34
CA LYS A 153 -3.05 7.55 0.41
C LYS A 153 -4.13 8.34 -0.30
N GLN A 154 -5.20 7.66 -0.69
CA GLN A 154 -6.37 8.34 -1.22
C GLN A 154 -7.01 9.18 -0.09
N VAL A 155 -7.33 10.43 -0.41
CA VAL A 155 -8.01 11.36 0.50
C VAL A 155 -9.27 11.87 -0.20
N PRO A 156 -10.26 12.36 0.55
CA PRO A 156 -11.46 12.93 -0.05
C PRO A 156 -11.08 14.01 -1.07
N PHE A 157 -11.68 13.96 -2.26
CA PHE A 157 -11.52 15.00 -3.27
C PHE A 157 -12.21 16.28 -2.78
N SER A 158 -11.46 17.07 -2.01
CA SER A 158 -11.90 18.31 -1.39
C SER A 158 -10.71 19.21 -1.15
N ARG A 159 -10.92 20.53 -1.28
CA ARG A 159 -9.91 21.54 -0.94
C ARG A 159 -9.44 21.41 0.50
N SER A 160 -10.31 20.97 1.42
CA SER A 160 -9.97 20.78 2.83
C SER A 160 -8.94 19.68 3.07
N SER A 161 -8.71 18.79 2.10
CA SER A 161 -7.70 17.73 2.18
C SER A 161 -6.30 18.24 1.85
N LEU A 162 -6.18 19.34 1.09
CA LEU A 162 -4.90 19.94 0.74
C LEU A 162 -4.28 20.62 1.96
N ASN A 163 -2.95 20.68 1.99
CA ASN A 163 -2.20 21.44 2.98
C ASN A 163 -0.87 21.95 2.39
N HIS A 164 -0.20 22.83 3.11
CA HIS A 164 1.04 23.47 2.68
C HIS A 164 2.29 22.57 2.88
N ASP A 165 2.17 21.42 3.53
CA ASP A 165 3.31 20.61 3.98
C ASP A 165 3.56 19.35 3.15
N ASP A 166 2.51 18.79 2.56
CA ASP A 166 2.56 17.52 1.84
C ASP A 166 2.51 17.72 0.30
N VAL A 167 2.82 16.65 -0.45
CA VAL A 167 2.66 16.61 -1.92
C VAL A 167 1.40 15.84 -2.25
N PHE A 168 0.59 16.36 -3.17
CA PHE A 168 -0.66 15.74 -3.60
C PHE A 168 -0.64 15.40 -5.09
N ILE A 169 -1.33 14.33 -5.45
CA ILE A 169 -1.57 13.93 -6.85
C ILE A 169 -3.08 13.97 -7.07
N LEU A 170 -3.53 14.84 -7.97
CA LEU A 170 -4.91 14.87 -8.45
C LEU A 170 -4.96 14.15 -9.79
N ASP A 171 -5.59 12.98 -9.79
CA ASP A 171 -5.78 12.14 -10.95
C ASP A 171 -7.13 12.48 -11.60
N THR A 172 -7.09 13.07 -12.80
CA THR A 172 -8.26 13.36 -13.63
C THR A 172 -8.15 12.62 -14.96
N LYS A 173 -9.26 12.52 -15.70
CA LYS A 173 -9.35 11.70 -16.91
C LYS A 173 -8.29 12.03 -17.96
N ASP A 174 -8.04 13.32 -18.17
CA ASP A 174 -7.20 13.79 -19.27
C ASP A 174 -5.87 14.37 -18.77
N LYS A 175 -5.76 14.69 -17.46
CA LYS A 175 -4.60 15.36 -16.87
C LYS A 175 -4.35 14.96 -15.42
N ILE A 176 -3.10 14.65 -15.07
CA ILE A 176 -2.67 14.42 -13.69
C ILE A 176 -1.92 15.66 -13.18
N PHE A 177 -2.35 16.19 -12.03
CA PHE A 177 -1.71 17.34 -11.40
C PHE A 177 -0.90 16.92 -10.17
N GLN A 178 0.35 17.35 -10.10
CA GLN A 178 1.16 17.32 -8.88
C GLN A 178 1.02 18.65 -8.16
N PHE A 179 0.36 18.67 -7.01
CA PHE A 179 0.33 19.85 -6.16
C PHE A 179 1.42 19.75 -5.08
N ASN A 180 2.36 20.68 -5.10
CA ASN A 180 3.45 20.76 -4.13
C ASN A 180 3.11 21.79 -3.05
N GLY A 181 2.84 21.35 -1.82
CA GLY A 181 2.74 22.26 -0.68
C GLY A 181 4.03 23.08 -0.51
N ALA A 182 3.92 24.34 -0.07
CA ALA A 182 5.06 25.26 0.04
C ALA A 182 6.21 24.71 0.90
N ASN A 183 5.89 23.96 1.95
CA ASN A 183 6.83 23.35 2.89
C ASN A 183 7.18 21.89 2.56
N SER A 184 6.67 21.34 1.46
CA SER A 184 6.92 19.95 1.07
C SER A 184 8.36 19.71 0.64
N ASN A 185 8.87 18.49 0.86
CA ASN A 185 10.25 18.14 0.60
C ASN A 185 10.52 17.84 -0.88
N ILE A 186 11.62 18.35 -1.43
CA ILE A 186 12.13 18.07 -2.79
C ILE A 186 12.18 16.57 -3.11
N GLN A 187 12.60 15.71 -2.17
CA GLN A 187 12.65 14.27 -2.40
C GLN A 187 11.25 13.66 -2.57
N GLU A 188 10.27 14.13 -1.80
CA GLU A 188 8.87 13.69 -1.91
C GLU A 188 8.26 14.17 -3.23
N ARG A 189 8.57 15.42 -3.65
CA ARG A 189 8.15 15.95 -4.96
C ARG A 189 8.70 15.13 -6.12
N ALA A 190 9.98 14.73 -6.08
CA ALA A 190 10.59 13.91 -7.12
C ALA A 190 9.96 12.51 -7.18
N LYS A 191 9.67 11.92 -6.02
CA LYS A 191 9.01 10.61 -5.98
C LYS A 191 7.53 10.65 -6.37
N ALA A 192 6.82 11.72 -6.06
CA ALA A 192 5.47 11.92 -6.57
C ALA A 192 5.44 11.91 -8.10
N LEU A 193 6.44 12.51 -8.76
CA LEU A 193 6.55 12.48 -10.22
C LEU A 193 6.78 11.07 -10.77
N GLU A 194 7.59 10.23 -10.09
CA GLU A 194 7.74 8.81 -10.44
C GLU A 194 6.40 8.06 -10.34
N VAL A 195 5.59 8.37 -9.32
CA VAL A 195 4.24 7.80 -9.17
C VAL A 195 3.32 8.27 -10.29
N ILE A 196 3.34 9.57 -10.64
CA ILE A 196 2.50 10.12 -11.70
C ILE A 196 2.78 9.43 -13.03
N GLN A 197 4.04 9.18 -13.37
CA GLN A 197 4.38 8.46 -14.60
C GLN A 197 3.84 7.03 -14.58
N TYR A 198 3.90 6.36 -13.44
CA TYR A 198 3.28 5.05 -13.30
C TYR A 198 1.75 5.08 -13.43
N LEU A 199 1.07 6.09 -12.84
CA LEU A 199 -0.37 6.24 -13.00
C LEU A 199 -0.74 6.51 -14.47
N LYS A 200 0.01 7.39 -15.13
CA LYS A 200 -0.15 7.71 -16.54
C LYS A 200 -0.01 6.48 -17.43
N ASP A 201 1.05 5.69 -17.25
CA ASP A 201 1.29 4.49 -18.07
C ASP A 201 0.25 3.39 -17.79
N LYS A 202 -0.16 3.23 -16.53
CA LYS A 202 -1.00 2.10 -16.10
C LYS A 202 -2.50 2.35 -16.26
N TYR A 203 -2.96 3.56 -16.01
CA TYR A 203 -4.39 3.90 -15.96
C TYR A 203 -4.83 4.84 -17.09
N HIS A 204 -3.89 5.50 -17.78
CA HIS A 204 -4.17 6.47 -18.85
C HIS A 204 -3.51 6.12 -20.19
N GLU A 205 -3.01 4.89 -20.33
CA GLU A 205 -2.37 4.39 -21.56
C GLU A 205 -1.24 5.29 -22.09
N GLY A 206 -0.60 6.08 -21.22
CA GLY A 206 0.46 7.01 -21.61
C GLY A 206 -0.02 8.32 -22.27
N MET A 207 -1.33 8.55 -22.41
CA MET A 207 -1.89 9.66 -23.19
C MET A 207 -2.25 10.90 -22.36
N CYS A 208 -2.27 10.79 -21.03
CA CYS A 208 -2.68 11.87 -20.12
C CYS A 208 -1.58 12.94 -19.93
N ASP A 209 -1.97 14.20 -19.83
CA ASP A 209 -1.06 15.32 -19.58
C ASP A 209 -0.62 15.38 -18.10
N VAL A 210 0.56 15.95 -17.84
CA VAL A 210 1.08 16.10 -16.47
C VAL A 210 1.39 17.56 -16.20
N ALA A 211 0.85 18.10 -15.11
CA ALA A 211 1.09 19.46 -14.67
C ALA A 211 1.63 19.51 -13.23
N ILE A 212 2.53 20.44 -12.97
CA ILE A 212 3.07 20.69 -11.63
C ILE A 212 2.55 22.03 -11.15
N VAL A 213 1.91 22.04 -9.99
CA VAL A 213 1.33 23.23 -9.36
C VAL A 213 2.02 23.43 -8.02
N ASP A 214 2.76 24.53 -7.88
CA ASP A 214 3.36 24.90 -6.59
C ASP A 214 2.41 25.82 -5.81
N ASP A 215 2.27 25.51 -4.53
CA ASP A 215 1.56 26.32 -3.56
C ASP A 215 2.16 27.74 -3.45
N GLY A 216 1.28 28.75 -3.48
CA GLY A 216 1.67 30.16 -3.44
C GLY A 216 2.14 30.77 -4.77
N LYS A 217 2.33 29.98 -5.83
CA LYS A 217 2.50 30.53 -7.18
C LYS A 217 1.12 30.88 -7.75
N LEU A 218 0.91 32.18 -8.00
CA LEU A 218 -0.37 32.73 -8.46
C LEU A 218 -0.74 32.22 -9.86
N GLN A 219 -2.05 32.25 -10.14
CA GLN A 219 -2.85 31.86 -11.31
C GLN A 219 -2.38 32.32 -12.72
N ALA A 220 -1.16 32.83 -12.88
CA ALA A 220 -0.63 33.26 -14.18
C ALA A 220 -0.23 32.07 -15.06
N GLU A 221 0.02 30.90 -14.47
CA GLU A 221 0.29 29.67 -15.20
C GLU A 221 -1.03 28.94 -15.48
N SER A 222 -1.30 28.59 -16.75
CA SER A 222 -2.56 27.94 -17.21
C SER A 222 -2.92 26.74 -16.34
N ASP A 223 -1.92 25.90 -16.03
CA ASP A 223 -2.08 24.68 -15.25
C ASP A 223 -2.54 24.92 -13.82
N SER A 224 -2.08 25.98 -13.17
CA SER A 224 -2.52 26.36 -11.82
C SER A 224 -3.97 26.82 -11.84
N GLY A 225 -4.35 27.60 -12.87
CA GLY A 225 -5.74 28.03 -13.07
C GLY A 225 -6.69 26.86 -13.23
N GLU A 226 -6.35 25.91 -14.13
CA GLU A 226 -7.11 24.68 -14.36
C GLU A 226 -7.27 23.86 -13.07
N PHE A 227 -6.18 23.65 -12.33
CA PHE A 227 -6.19 22.95 -11.05
C PHE A 227 -7.18 23.58 -10.06
N TRP A 228 -7.14 24.90 -9.88
CA TRP A 228 -8.04 25.56 -8.93
C TRP A 228 -9.49 25.57 -9.40
N VAL A 229 -9.75 25.66 -10.70
CA VAL A 229 -11.11 25.54 -11.27
C VAL A 229 -11.73 24.19 -10.93
N ILE A 230 -10.95 23.10 -10.95
CA ILE A 230 -11.42 21.75 -10.56
C ILE A 230 -11.92 21.73 -9.10
N PHE A 231 -11.34 22.52 -8.20
CA PHE A 231 -11.80 22.67 -6.82
C PHE A 231 -12.91 23.73 -6.64
N GLY A 232 -13.42 24.34 -7.72
CA GLY A 232 -14.42 25.41 -7.67
C GLY A 232 -13.83 26.81 -7.47
N GLY A 233 -12.57 27.02 -7.83
CA GLY A 233 -11.86 28.30 -7.78
C GLY A 233 -10.76 28.36 -6.72
N PHE A 234 -9.99 29.45 -6.74
CA PHE A 234 -8.94 29.70 -5.74
C PHE A 234 -9.55 30.12 -4.40
N ALA A 235 -9.13 29.45 -3.33
CA ALA A 235 -9.42 29.86 -1.96
C ALA A 235 -8.26 29.43 -1.05
N PRO A 236 -8.08 30.08 0.12
CA PRO A 236 -7.04 29.72 1.07
C PRO A 236 -7.11 28.24 1.48
N ILE A 237 -5.96 27.60 1.57
CA ILE A 237 -5.82 26.22 2.06
C ILE A 237 -5.78 26.25 3.59
N SER A 238 -6.40 25.27 4.23
CA SER A 238 -6.37 25.14 5.69
C SER A 238 -5.00 24.70 6.19
N LYS A 239 -4.66 25.06 7.43
CA LYS A 239 -3.51 24.47 8.11
C LYS A 239 -3.71 22.96 8.26
N LYS A 240 -2.62 22.20 8.14
CA LYS A 240 -2.63 20.74 8.33
C LYS A 240 -3.23 20.40 9.70
N VAL A 241 -4.28 19.58 9.70
CA VAL A 241 -4.78 18.97 10.93
C VAL A 241 -3.85 17.81 11.24
N ALA A 242 -3.18 17.85 12.40
CA ALA A 242 -2.29 16.79 12.82
C ALA A 242 -3.05 15.46 12.88
N SER A 243 -2.60 14.44 12.16
CA SER A 243 -3.15 13.09 12.24
C SER A 243 -2.28 12.20 13.13
N GLU A 244 -2.84 11.09 13.61
CA GLU A 244 -2.10 10.08 14.39
C GLU A 244 -0.86 9.54 13.64
N GLU A 245 -0.87 9.59 12.30
CA GLU A 245 0.24 9.20 11.43
C GLU A 245 1.44 10.18 11.48
N ASP A 246 1.24 11.42 11.96
CA ASP A 246 2.31 12.41 12.13
C ASP A 246 3.00 12.31 13.50
N VAL A 247 2.57 11.39 14.38
CA VAL A 247 3.19 11.16 15.70
C VAL A 247 4.50 10.41 15.53
N MET A 248 5.62 11.07 15.84
CA MET A 248 6.93 10.44 15.94
C MET A 248 6.91 9.43 17.10
N LEU A 249 6.86 8.13 16.76
CA LEU A 249 6.97 7.05 17.74
C LEU A 249 8.25 7.23 18.59
N GLU A 250 8.07 7.33 19.89
CA GLU A 250 9.15 7.49 20.85
C GLU A 250 10.06 6.25 20.79
N LYS A 251 11.34 6.44 20.42
CA LYS A 251 12.29 5.34 20.32
C LYS A 251 12.71 4.93 21.72
N THR A 252 12.10 3.87 22.23
CA THR A 252 12.56 3.21 23.45
C THR A 252 13.82 2.38 23.16
N PRO A 253 14.77 2.28 24.10
CA PRO A 253 15.94 1.43 23.93
C PRO A 253 15.53 -0.04 23.80
N PRO A 254 16.21 -0.84 22.97
CA PRO A 254 15.86 -2.23 22.75
C PRO A 254 15.95 -3.02 24.06
N ARG A 255 14.92 -3.81 24.35
CA ARG A 255 14.85 -4.70 25.51
C ARG A 255 14.74 -6.14 25.03
N LEU A 256 15.52 -7.03 25.61
CA LEU A 256 15.47 -8.47 25.32
C LEU A 256 14.60 -9.16 26.37
N TYR A 257 13.58 -9.88 25.90
CA TYR A 257 12.69 -10.66 26.75
C TYR A 257 12.85 -12.15 26.43
N ARG A 258 12.71 -13.00 27.44
CA ARG A 258 12.64 -14.46 27.28
C ARG A 258 11.22 -14.90 27.57
N ASN A 259 10.56 -15.50 26.59
CA ASN A 259 9.25 -16.10 26.80
C ASN A 259 9.43 -17.53 27.36
N TYR A 260 8.69 -17.87 28.41
CA TYR A 260 8.71 -19.18 29.05
C TYR A 260 7.49 -20.05 28.69
N ASP A 261 6.52 -19.49 27.96
CA ASP A 261 5.33 -20.21 27.50
C ASP A 261 5.52 -20.70 26.06
N TYR A 262 5.26 -21.98 25.82
CA TYR A 262 5.47 -22.67 24.54
C TYR A 262 4.49 -22.29 23.42
N ILE A 263 3.59 -21.33 23.65
CA ILE A 263 2.68 -20.79 22.62
C ILE A 263 2.46 -19.31 22.93
N ALA A 264 3.16 -18.41 22.24
CA ALA A 264 2.88 -16.98 22.34
C ALA A 264 3.04 -16.33 20.96
N PHE A 265 1.93 -16.31 20.22
CA PHE A 265 1.68 -15.24 19.26
C PHE A 265 1.85 -13.92 20.01
N CYS A 266 2.93 -13.18 19.75
CA CYS A 266 3.05 -11.81 20.20
C CYS A 266 2.16 -10.93 19.32
N ILE A 267 0.86 -10.93 19.64
CA ILE A 267 -0.04 -9.82 19.30
C ILE A 267 0.05 -8.87 20.48
N TYR A 268 0.96 -7.90 20.42
CA TYR A 268 0.84 -6.71 21.25
C TYR A 268 0.05 -5.66 20.45
N ALA A 269 -0.96 -5.12 21.14
CA ALA A 269 -1.96 -4.17 20.67
C ALA A 269 -1.34 -2.86 20.15
#